data_AF-A0A538I528-F1
#
_entry.id   AF-A0A538I528-F1
#
_cell.length_a   1.000
_cell.length_b   1.000
_cell.length_c   1.000
_cell.angle_alpha   90.00
_cell.angle_beta   90.00
_cell.angle_gamma   90.00
#
_symmetry.space_group_name_H-M   'P 1'
#
loop_
_entity.id
_entity.type
_entity.pdbx_description
1 polymer ?
#
loop_
_entity_poly.entity_id
_entity_poly.type
_entity_poly.pdbx_seq_one_letter_code
_entity_poly.pdbx_strand_id
1 'polypeptide(L)'
;MRVSLIGAGVIGAGWAARLVENGVDAIVYDPHPEAERRLRRVLANAERAWSRLTLAPRPRASVTFAPSLAEAVREADLVQESAPEDEEAKRRLLLEVEEHARPDALVCSSTSGLLPTRLQAGMAHPERFIVGHPFNPVYLLPLVEVVAGEQTSEEALERATAFYASLGMRPLRVRREIEGFLADRLLEALWREALWLVHDDVATVEELDDALRFGPGLRFAQMGTFLTYRIAGGEEGMRHFLAQFGPALEWPWTKLTDVPELTPELVEKIATQSDSQAEGLSIDELERIRDDNLVALLQALRAHRYGAGDVLAQHEARLFAAAGADRTPAALRRPLHLYETVVHPDWVDYNGHLTEARYLHIFAEATDAFLRHVGLDADYLAGGHSAYTVETHLRHLREVAAPEPLEVRTQVLGADEKRLHLFHVMSHVRTGDTLATAEHLLLHVDTAAGRASPWVEPLAGRVAEAAALHAELPVPDGAGRAVVRLGA
;
A
#
# COMPACT_ATOMS: atom_id res chain seq x y z
N MET A 1 -17.73 10.09 -3.91
CA MET A 1 -18.33 8.75 -3.75
C MET A 1 -18.46 8.48 -2.27
N ARG A 2 -19.62 8.05 -1.79
CA ARG A 2 -19.90 7.74 -0.39
C ARG A 2 -19.92 6.23 -0.20
N VAL A 3 -19.02 5.73 0.67
CA VAL A 3 -18.86 4.30 0.92
C VAL A 3 -19.33 3.98 2.33
N SER A 4 -20.17 2.95 2.45
CA SER A 4 -20.66 2.45 3.73
C SER A 4 -20.08 1.07 4.02
N LEU A 5 -19.58 0.87 5.23
CA LEU A 5 -18.99 -0.37 5.71
C LEU A 5 -19.90 -0.98 6.78
N ILE A 6 -20.33 -2.21 6.56
CA ILE A 6 -21.21 -2.94 7.49
C ILE A 6 -20.38 -4.01 8.19
N GLY A 7 -20.05 -3.75 9.45
CA GLY A 7 -19.08 -4.51 10.23
C GLY A 7 -17.72 -3.81 10.28
N ALA A 8 -17.16 -3.70 11.48
CA ALA A 8 -15.88 -3.07 11.83
C ALA A 8 -14.95 -4.06 12.56
N GLY A 9 -15.10 -5.36 12.28
CA GLY A 9 -14.13 -6.39 12.63
C GLY A 9 -12.81 -6.22 11.87
N VAL A 10 -11.96 -7.26 11.86
CA VAL A 10 -10.62 -7.19 11.24
C VAL A 10 -10.68 -6.71 9.78
N ILE A 11 -11.54 -7.31 8.96
CA ILE A 11 -11.66 -6.97 7.53
C ILE A 11 -12.34 -5.61 7.32
N GLY A 12 -13.45 -5.34 8.02
CA GLY A 12 -14.16 -4.07 7.90
C GLY A 12 -13.33 -2.86 8.33
N ALA A 13 -12.57 -2.99 9.42
CA ALA A 13 -11.61 -1.97 9.84
C ALA A 13 -10.45 -1.83 8.83
N GLY A 14 -10.02 -2.93 8.21
CA GLY A 14 -9.04 -2.91 7.12
C GLY A 14 -9.55 -2.15 5.89
N TRP A 15 -10.81 -2.33 5.51
CA TRP A 15 -11.46 -1.53 4.45
C TRP A 15 -11.55 -0.06 4.82
N ALA A 16 -11.93 0.27 6.06
CA ALA A 16 -11.97 1.65 6.54
C ALA A 16 -10.60 2.33 6.41
N ALA A 17 -9.54 1.63 6.84
CA ALA A 17 -8.17 2.08 6.66
C ALA A 17 -7.82 2.27 5.18
N ARG A 18 -8.10 1.29 4.32
CA ARG A 18 -7.81 1.39 2.89
C ARG A 18 -8.49 2.61 2.25
N LEU A 19 -9.74 2.86 2.59
CA LEU A 19 -10.51 4.00 2.08
C LEU A 19 -9.93 5.34 2.55
N VAL A 20 -9.62 5.47 3.84
CA VAL A 20 -9.07 6.70 4.42
C VAL A 20 -7.72 7.03 3.80
N GLU A 21 -6.81 6.05 3.68
CA GLU A 21 -5.50 6.25 3.05
C GLU A 21 -5.59 6.62 1.57
N ASN A 22 -6.76 6.43 0.94
CA ASN A 22 -7.04 6.76 -0.45
C ASN A 22 -8.00 7.96 -0.59
N GLY A 23 -8.28 8.70 0.48
CA GLY A 23 -9.06 9.93 0.42
C GLY A 23 -10.56 9.72 0.23
N VAL A 24 -11.08 8.55 0.62
CA VAL A 24 -12.51 8.23 0.57
C VAL A 24 -13.08 8.19 1.98
N ASP A 25 -14.03 9.08 2.25
CA ASP A 25 -14.77 9.06 3.52
C ASP A 25 -15.61 7.78 3.64
N ALA A 26 -15.55 7.17 4.81
CA ALA A 26 -16.26 5.93 5.11
C ALA A 26 -17.30 6.14 6.22
N ILE A 27 -18.49 5.58 6.02
CA ILE A 27 -19.52 5.51 7.06
C ILE A 27 -19.62 4.08 7.54
N VAL A 28 -19.41 3.87 8.83
CA VAL A 28 -19.35 2.54 9.44
C VAL A 28 -20.60 2.31 10.26
N TYR A 29 -21.17 1.12 10.13
CA TYR A 29 -22.13 0.59 11.09
C TYR A 29 -21.63 -0.74 11.65
N ASP A 30 -21.58 -0.84 12.97
CA ASP A 30 -21.29 -2.06 13.70
C ASP A 30 -22.06 -2.04 15.02
N PRO A 31 -22.80 -3.11 15.38
CA PRO A 31 -23.58 -3.14 16.61
C PRO A 31 -22.72 -3.31 17.89
N HIS A 32 -21.44 -3.69 17.76
CA HIS A 32 -20.57 -3.98 18.89
C HIS A 32 -20.03 -2.68 19.53
N PRO A 33 -20.16 -2.48 20.86
CA PRO A 33 -19.79 -1.22 21.51
C PRO A 33 -18.30 -0.86 21.39
N GLU A 34 -17.42 -1.86 21.30
CA GLU A 34 -15.97 -1.67 21.13
C GLU A 34 -15.51 -1.49 19.66
N ALA A 35 -16.42 -1.52 18.70
CA ALA A 35 -16.09 -1.48 17.28
C ALA A 35 -15.23 -0.25 16.92
N GLU A 36 -15.62 0.93 17.39
CA GLU A 36 -14.90 2.16 17.12
C GLU A 36 -13.47 2.15 17.70
N ARG A 37 -13.31 1.66 18.94
CA ARG A 37 -11.97 1.55 19.55
C ARG A 37 -11.07 0.60 18.77
N ARG A 38 -11.59 -0.55 18.33
CA ARG A 38 -10.84 -1.54 17.54
C ARG A 38 -10.47 -0.97 16.17
N LEU A 39 -11.40 -0.29 15.50
CA LEU A 39 -11.17 0.34 14.21
C LEU A 39 -10.08 1.42 14.29
N ARG A 40 -10.11 2.29 15.31
CA ARG A 40 -9.07 3.32 15.50
C ARG A 40 -7.66 2.73 15.64
N ARG A 41 -7.52 1.55 16.26
CA ARG A 41 -6.23 0.85 16.33
C ARG A 41 -5.75 0.42 14.94
N VAL A 42 -6.63 -0.13 14.11
CA VAL A 42 -6.30 -0.52 12.73
C VAL A 42 -5.93 0.71 11.89
N LEU A 43 -6.65 1.83 12.03
CA LEU A 43 -6.29 3.09 11.37
C LEU A 43 -4.88 3.57 11.75
N ALA A 44 -4.51 3.51 13.03
CA ALA A 44 -3.17 3.89 13.48
C ALA A 44 -2.07 2.99 12.90
N ASN A 45 -2.30 1.67 12.83
CA ASN A 45 -1.35 0.74 12.20
C ASN A 45 -1.26 1.00 10.69
N ALA A 46 -2.39 1.26 10.02
CA ALA A 46 -2.42 1.56 8.59
C ALA A 46 -1.71 2.88 8.25
N GLU A 47 -1.92 3.93 9.04
CA GLU A 47 -1.22 5.20 8.88
C GLU A 47 0.30 5.02 9.02
N ARG A 48 0.73 4.25 10.02
CA ARG A 48 2.14 3.90 10.19
C ARG A 48 2.67 3.15 8.97
N ALA A 49 1.98 2.11 8.51
CA ALA A 49 2.39 1.33 7.36
C ALA A 49 2.44 2.16 6.07
N TRP A 50 1.44 3.01 5.83
CA TRP A 50 1.37 3.93 4.70
C TRP A 50 2.54 4.90 4.67
N SER A 51 2.84 5.53 5.82
CA SER A 51 3.96 6.48 5.95
C SER A 51 5.31 5.87 5.59
N ARG A 52 5.45 4.55 5.73
CA ARG A 52 6.65 3.80 5.35
C ARG A 52 6.57 3.27 3.92
N LEU A 53 5.37 3.01 3.40
CA LEU A 53 5.17 2.37 2.10
C LEU A 53 5.56 3.29 0.95
N THR A 54 5.11 4.54 1.01
CA THR A 54 5.21 5.49 -0.09
C THR A 54 5.42 6.92 0.40
N LEU A 55 6.10 7.72 -0.42
CA LEU A 55 6.27 9.16 -0.24
C LEU A 55 5.23 9.98 -1.02
N ALA A 56 4.26 9.32 -1.64
CA ALA A 56 3.18 10.01 -2.33
C ALA A 56 2.36 10.85 -1.33
N PRO A 57 1.86 12.05 -1.73
CA PRO A 57 1.02 12.87 -0.89
C PRO A 57 -0.17 12.07 -0.39
N ARG A 58 -0.34 12.02 0.93
CA ARG A 58 -1.43 11.30 1.58
C ARG A 58 -2.73 12.10 1.45
N PRO A 59 -3.76 11.57 0.78
CA PRO A 59 -5.09 12.17 0.77
C PRO A 59 -5.68 12.23 2.19
N ARG A 60 -6.60 13.16 2.44
CA ARG A 60 -7.28 13.28 3.74
C ARG A 60 -8.71 12.78 3.62
N ALA A 61 -9.09 11.84 4.48
CA ALA A 61 -10.46 11.35 4.63
C ALA A 61 -10.71 10.91 6.08
N SER A 62 -11.97 10.64 6.40
CA SER A 62 -12.44 10.36 7.76
C SER A 62 -13.37 9.16 7.82
N VAL A 63 -13.53 8.64 9.03
CA VAL A 63 -14.52 7.59 9.35
C VAL A 63 -15.56 8.18 10.29
N THR A 64 -16.83 7.95 9.98
CA THR A 64 -17.96 8.31 10.84
C THR A 64 -18.79 7.08 11.17
N PHE A 65 -19.19 6.91 12.43
CA PHE A 65 -20.10 5.84 12.83
C PHE A 65 -21.55 6.28 12.71
N ALA A 66 -22.36 5.48 12.00
CA ALA A 66 -23.79 5.66 11.92
C ALA A 66 -24.50 4.99 13.11
N PRO A 67 -25.58 5.58 13.65
CA PRO A 67 -26.30 5.01 14.79
C PRO A 67 -27.17 3.81 14.42
N SER A 68 -27.44 3.61 13.12
CA SER A 68 -28.23 2.49 12.60
C SER A 68 -27.74 2.07 11.20
N LEU A 69 -28.02 0.82 10.82
CA LEU A 69 -27.73 0.32 9.47
C LEU A 69 -28.42 1.17 8.41
N ALA A 70 -29.71 1.48 8.62
CA ALA A 70 -30.50 2.29 7.71
C ALA A 70 -29.87 3.66 7.45
N GLU A 71 -29.36 4.34 8.47
CA GLU A 71 -28.67 5.63 8.31
C GLU A 71 -27.31 5.49 7.62
N ALA A 72 -26.61 4.37 7.83
CA ALA A 72 -25.34 4.12 7.18
C ALA A 72 -25.49 3.99 5.67
N VAL A 73 -26.51 3.27 5.19
CA VAL A 73 -26.60 2.87 3.77
C VAL A 73 -27.48 3.76 2.90
N ARG A 74 -28.35 4.58 3.48
CA ARG A 74 -29.37 5.37 2.75
C ARG A 74 -28.84 6.21 1.59
N GLU A 75 -27.65 6.77 1.75
CA GLU A 75 -27.01 7.66 0.77
C GLU A 75 -25.74 7.05 0.17
N ALA A 76 -25.51 5.75 0.37
CA ALA A 76 -24.32 5.07 -0.11
C ALA A 76 -24.33 4.96 -1.65
N ASP A 77 -23.17 5.22 -2.28
CA ASP A 77 -22.88 4.80 -3.66
C ASP A 77 -22.43 3.33 -3.71
N LEU A 78 -21.78 2.89 -2.64
CA LEU A 78 -21.28 1.53 -2.45
C LEU A 78 -21.41 1.12 -1.00
N VAL A 79 -21.86 -0.12 -0.77
CA VAL A 79 -21.88 -0.76 0.54
C VAL A 79 -20.91 -1.95 0.51
N GLN A 80 -20.03 -2.07 1.50
CA GLN A 80 -19.15 -3.22 1.67
C GLN A 80 -19.50 -3.92 3.00
N GLU A 81 -20.08 -5.11 2.88
CA GLU A 81 -20.45 -5.98 4.00
C GLU A 81 -19.25 -6.81 4.45
N SER A 82 -18.96 -6.82 5.76
CA SER A 82 -17.82 -7.52 6.39
C SER A 82 -18.19 -8.13 7.75
N ALA A 83 -19.43 -8.60 7.90
CA ALA A 83 -19.92 -9.33 9.05
C ALA A 83 -19.34 -10.76 9.12
N PRO A 84 -19.54 -11.50 10.23
CA PRO A 84 -19.03 -12.86 10.39
C PRO A 84 -19.45 -13.82 9.27
N GLU A 85 -18.63 -14.84 9.04
CA GLU A 85 -18.77 -15.81 7.93
C GLU A 85 -19.89 -16.84 8.20
N ASP A 86 -21.13 -16.36 8.26
CA ASP A 86 -22.36 -17.16 8.40
C ASP A 86 -23.35 -16.80 7.28
N GLU A 87 -23.73 -17.80 6.47
CA GLU A 87 -24.53 -17.56 5.25
C GLU A 87 -25.91 -16.98 5.55
N GLU A 88 -26.60 -17.48 6.58
CA GLU A 88 -27.96 -17.03 6.92
C GLU A 88 -27.94 -15.61 7.51
N ALA A 89 -27.00 -15.33 8.40
CA ALA A 89 -26.80 -14.00 8.97
C ALA A 89 -26.45 -12.98 7.89
N LYS A 90 -25.50 -13.30 6.99
CA LYS A 90 -25.14 -12.42 5.87
C LYS A 90 -26.30 -12.17 4.93
N ARG A 91 -27.06 -13.21 4.55
CA ARG A 91 -28.25 -13.03 3.70
C ARG A 91 -29.27 -12.09 4.34
N ARG A 92 -29.59 -12.27 5.63
CA ARG A 92 -30.51 -11.36 6.34
C ARG A 92 -29.99 -9.92 6.35
N LEU A 93 -28.70 -9.75 6.64
CA LEU A 93 -28.06 -8.44 6.67
C LEU A 93 -28.06 -7.75 5.29
N LEU A 94 -27.76 -8.50 4.22
CA LEU A 94 -27.76 -7.98 2.85
C LEU A 94 -29.16 -7.57 2.37
N LEU A 95 -30.21 -8.29 2.80
CA LEU A 95 -31.59 -7.90 2.54
C LEU A 95 -31.98 -6.61 3.29
N GLU A 96 -31.54 -6.45 4.53
CA GLU A 96 -31.74 -5.21 5.31
C GLU A 96 -30.97 -4.02 4.68
N VAL A 97 -29.75 -4.26 4.18
CA VAL A 97 -29.00 -3.28 3.39
C VAL A 97 -29.78 -2.89 2.13
N GLU A 98 -30.34 -3.84 1.40
CA GLU A 98 -31.10 -3.58 0.19
C GLU A 98 -32.38 -2.75 0.45
N GLU A 99 -33.08 -3.00 1.57
CA GLU A 99 -34.28 -2.27 1.96
C GLU A 99 -34.02 -0.77 2.13
N HIS A 100 -32.82 -0.41 2.62
CA HIS A 100 -32.49 0.97 2.97
C HIS A 100 -31.55 1.66 1.98
N ALA A 101 -30.75 0.93 1.23
CA ALA A 101 -29.82 1.48 0.25
C ALA A 101 -30.56 1.94 -1.02
N ARG A 102 -30.00 2.93 -1.72
CA ARG A 102 -30.54 3.36 -3.01
C ARG A 102 -30.53 2.19 -4.01
N PRO A 103 -31.51 2.07 -4.93
CA PRO A 103 -31.56 0.97 -5.90
C PRO A 103 -30.33 0.85 -6.81
N ASP A 104 -29.60 1.95 -7.04
CA ASP A 104 -28.41 2.02 -7.90
C ASP A 104 -27.08 1.85 -7.13
N ALA A 105 -27.11 1.75 -5.80
CA ALA A 105 -25.92 1.53 -4.99
C ALA A 105 -25.31 0.15 -5.30
N LEU A 106 -23.98 0.07 -5.41
CA LEU A 106 -23.29 -1.22 -5.53
C LEU A 106 -23.25 -1.89 -4.15
N VAL A 107 -23.60 -3.17 -4.05
CA VAL A 107 -23.54 -3.92 -2.79
C VAL A 107 -22.47 -5.00 -2.90
N CYS A 108 -21.42 -4.87 -2.10
CA CYS A 108 -20.29 -5.78 -2.06
C CYS A 108 -20.30 -6.59 -0.76
N SER A 109 -19.89 -7.86 -0.81
CA SER A 109 -19.55 -8.65 0.38
C SER A 109 -18.06 -8.99 0.42
N SER A 110 -17.47 -9.01 1.62
CA SER A 110 -16.11 -9.44 1.92
C SER A 110 -16.03 -10.94 2.28
N THR A 111 -17.09 -11.72 2.06
CA THR A 111 -17.07 -13.18 2.28
C THR A 111 -15.83 -13.81 1.64
N SER A 112 -15.25 -14.80 2.30
CA SER A 112 -14.02 -15.48 1.88
C SER A 112 -14.30 -16.77 1.10
N GLY A 113 -15.54 -17.28 1.14
CA GLY A 113 -15.86 -18.48 0.38
C GLY A 113 -17.33 -18.77 0.11
N LEU A 114 -18.28 -17.95 0.57
CA LEU A 114 -19.69 -18.15 0.25
C LEU A 114 -19.97 -17.72 -1.19
N LEU A 115 -20.76 -18.53 -1.89
CA LEU A 115 -21.10 -18.27 -3.29
C LEU A 115 -21.96 -17.01 -3.41
N PRO A 116 -21.57 -16.02 -4.24
CA PRO A 116 -22.38 -14.84 -4.47
C PRO A 116 -23.82 -15.17 -4.88
N THR A 117 -24.04 -16.21 -5.71
CA THR A 117 -25.40 -16.64 -6.11
C THR A 117 -26.29 -17.02 -4.93
N ARG A 118 -25.72 -17.62 -3.87
CA ARG A 118 -26.49 -17.93 -2.65
C ARG A 118 -26.81 -16.68 -1.85
N LEU A 119 -25.88 -15.74 -1.79
CA LEU A 119 -26.07 -14.46 -1.11
C LEU A 119 -27.10 -13.56 -1.82
N GLN A 120 -27.21 -13.66 -3.15
CA GLN A 120 -28.23 -12.99 -3.96
C GLN A 120 -29.66 -13.50 -3.70
N ALA A 121 -29.83 -14.67 -3.08
CA ALA A 121 -31.13 -15.31 -2.98
C ALA A 121 -32.12 -14.48 -2.13
N GLY A 122 -33.17 -13.99 -2.79
CA GLY A 122 -34.25 -13.19 -2.20
C GLY A 122 -34.08 -11.68 -2.37
N MET A 123 -32.96 -11.21 -2.95
CA MET A 123 -32.76 -9.80 -3.25
C MET A 123 -33.70 -9.35 -4.37
N ALA A 124 -34.20 -8.11 -4.27
CA ALA A 124 -34.99 -7.44 -5.29
C ALA A 124 -34.13 -6.89 -6.43
N HIS A 125 -32.87 -6.54 -6.14
CA HIS A 125 -31.88 -6.00 -7.07
C HIS A 125 -30.56 -6.79 -7.04
N PRO A 126 -30.57 -8.10 -7.32
CA PRO A 126 -29.39 -8.96 -7.25
C PRO A 126 -28.31 -8.58 -8.29
N GLU A 127 -28.68 -7.86 -9.36
CA GLU A 127 -27.79 -7.44 -10.44
C GLU A 127 -26.67 -6.47 -10.03
N ARG A 128 -26.81 -5.84 -8.87
CA ARG A 128 -25.83 -4.91 -8.28
C ARG A 128 -25.03 -5.52 -7.13
N PHE A 129 -25.28 -6.78 -6.79
CA PHE A 129 -24.56 -7.48 -5.75
C PHE A 129 -23.29 -8.14 -6.32
N ILE A 130 -22.18 -8.06 -5.60
CA ILE A 130 -20.93 -8.73 -5.97
C ILE A 130 -20.13 -9.13 -4.73
N VAL A 131 -19.22 -10.09 -4.86
CA VAL A 131 -18.20 -10.31 -3.84
C VAL A 131 -16.94 -9.56 -4.23
N GLY A 132 -16.39 -8.79 -3.29
CA GLY A 132 -15.09 -8.18 -3.36
C GLY A 132 -14.28 -8.64 -2.16
N HIS A 133 -13.62 -9.78 -2.31
CA HIS A 133 -12.89 -10.48 -1.25
C HIS A 133 -11.45 -9.96 -1.14
N PRO A 134 -11.09 -9.23 -0.07
CA PRO A 134 -9.72 -8.72 0.14
C PRO A 134 -8.86 -9.73 0.91
N PHE A 135 -7.56 -9.43 1.03
CA PHE A 135 -6.64 -10.18 1.89
C PHE A 135 -6.15 -9.31 3.05
N ASN A 136 -6.09 -9.89 4.25
CA ASN A 136 -5.62 -9.18 5.45
C ASN A 136 -4.08 -9.12 5.48
N PRO A 137 -3.44 -7.97 5.78
CA PRO A 137 -4.04 -6.64 6.05
C PRO A 137 -4.53 -5.92 4.79
N VAL A 138 -5.82 -5.59 4.76
CA VAL A 138 -6.53 -5.01 3.59
C VAL A 138 -5.92 -3.68 3.13
N TYR A 139 -5.37 -2.89 4.05
CA TYR A 139 -4.75 -1.61 3.75
C TYR A 139 -3.38 -1.74 3.05
N LEU A 140 -2.71 -2.90 3.11
CA LEU A 140 -1.43 -3.15 2.45
C LEU A 140 -1.55 -4.09 1.25
N LEU A 141 -2.19 -5.26 1.42
CA LEU A 141 -2.24 -6.27 0.37
C LEU A 141 -3.14 -5.80 -0.78
N PRO A 142 -2.64 -5.75 -2.02
CA PRO A 142 -3.38 -5.13 -3.11
C PRO A 142 -4.41 -6.05 -3.75
N LEU A 143 -4.36 -7.37 -3.56
CA LEU A 143 -5.28 -8.27 -4.24
C LEU A 143 -6.71 -8.13 -3.69
N VAL A 144 -7.70 -8.08 -4.58
CA VAL A 144 -9.11 -8.30 -4.26
C VAL A 144 -9.73 -9.20 -5.31
N GLU A 145 -10.29 -10.32 -4.90
CA GLU A 145 -11.03 -11.21 -5.79
C GLU A 145 -12.43 -10.65 -6.01
N VAL A 146 -12.75 -10.36 -7.27
CA VAL A 146 -14.05 -9.84 -7.68
C VAL A 146 -14.84 -10.98 -8.29
N VAL A 147 -15.89 -11.42 -7.59
CA VAL A 147 -16.65 -12.64 -7.92
C VAL A 147 -18.11 -12.28 -8.16
N ALA A 148 -18.56 -12.51 -9.39
CA ALA A 148 -19.94 -12.33 -9.79
C ALA A 148 -20.76 -13.60 -9.48
N GLY A 149 -21.99 -13.40 -8.98
CA GLY A 149 -23.02 -14.44 -8.95
C GLY A 149 -23.77 -14.52 -10.28
N GLU A 150 -24.65 -15.52 -10.42
CA GLU A 150 -25.39 -15.79 -11.65
C GLU A 150 -26.22 -14.60 -12.15
N GLN A 151 -26.70 -13.75 -11.22
CA GLN A 151 -27.57 -12.62 -11.56
C GLN A 151 -26.82 -11.28 -11.59
N THR A 152 -25.51 -11.26 -11.29
CA THR A 152 -24.71 -10.03 -11.29
C THR A 152 -24.60 -9.46 -12.70
N SER A 153 -24.81 -8.15 -12.85
CA SER A 153 -24.63 -7.47 -14.13
C SER A 153 -23.14 -7.22 -14.45
N GLU A 154 -22.80 -7.17 -15.74
CA GLU A 154 -21.44 -6.77 -16.15
C GLU A 154 -21.13 -5.32 -15.71
N GLU A 155 -22.14 -4.45 -15.68
CA GLU A 155 -21.98 -3.07 -15.17
C GLU A 155 -21.55 -3.07 -13.70
N ALA A 156 -22.16 -3.89 -12.85
CA ALA A 156 -21.75 -4.02 -11.44
C ALA A 156 -20.32 -4.56 -11.32
N LEU A 157 -19.94 -5.53 -12.16
CA LEU A 157 -18.58 -6.07 -12.21
C LEU A 157 -17.55 -5.02 -12.62
N GLU A 158 -17.86 -4.19 -13.63
CA GLU A 158 -17.03 -3.07 -14.06
C GLU A 158 -16.91 -1.99 -13.00
N ARG A 159 -18.02 -1.59 -12.39
CA ARG A 159 -18.05 -0.61 -11.28
C ARG A 159 -17.21 -1.09 -10.09
N ALA A 160 -17.35 -2.34 -9.68
CA ALA A 160 -16.55 -2.95 -8.61
C ALA A 160 -15.06 -2.97 -8.95
N THR A 161 -14.73 -3.41 -10.17
CA THR A 161 -13.35 -3.46 -10.66
C THR A 161 -12.72 -2.06 -10.64
N ALA A 162 -13.42 -1.06 -11.18
CA ALA A 162 -12.94 0.32 -11.21
C ALA A 162 -12.79 0.91 -9.80
N PHE A 163 -13.75 0.65 -8.91
CA PHE A 163 -13.71 1.08 -7.52
C PHE A 163 -12.48 0.56 -6.80
N TYR A 164 -12.26 -0.76 -6.76
CA TYR A 164 -11.09 -1.30 -6.07
C TYR A 164 -9.78 -0.88 -6.72
N ALA A 165 -9.72 -0.84 -8.06
CA ALA A 165 -8.54 -0.32 -8.76
C ALA A 165 -8.24 1.13 -8.39
N SER A 166 -9.25 1.97 -8.12
CA SER A 166 -9.05 3.36 -7.70
C SER A 166 -8.35 3.46 -6.34
N LEU A 167 -8.57 2.49 -5.45
CA LEU A 167 -7.95 2.36 -4.13
C LEU A 167 -6.55 1.75 -4.18
N GLY A 168 -5.86 1.76 -5.33
CA GLY A 168 -4.55 1.13 -5.47
C GLY A 168 -4.54 -0.40 -5.39
N MET A 169 -5.69 -1.06 -5.55
CA MET A 169 -5.80 -2.52 -5.51
C MET A 169 -5.70 -3.14 -6.90
N ARG A 170 -5.44 -4.45 -6.95
CA ARG A 170 -5.49 -5.33 -8.10
C ARG A 170 -6.78 -6.15 -8.05
N PRO A 171 -7.87 -5.69 -8.68
CA PRO A 171 -9.06 -6.50 -8.83
C PRO A 171 -8.76 -7.69 -9.74
N LEU A 172 -8.92 -8.90 -9.20
CA LEU A 172 -8.81 -10.16 -9.92
C LEU A 172 -10.22 -10.70 -10.18
N ARG A 173 -10.69 -10.57 -11.42
CA ARG A 173 -12.00 -11.10 -11.83
C ARG A 173 -11.98 -12.63 -11.80
N VAL A 174 -12.76 -13.21 -10.90
CA VAL A 174 -12.97 -14.66 -10.82
C VAL A 174 -14.04 -15.03 -11.83
N ARG A 175 -13.65 -15.80 -12.85
CA ARG A 175 -14.49 -16.04 -14.04
C ARG A 175 -15.73 -16.88 -13.78
N ARG A 176 -15.67 -17.74 -12.76
CA ARG A 176 -16.77 -18.58 -12.31
C ARG A 176 -16.71 -18.66 -10.81
N GLU A 177 -17.83 -18.39 -10.15
CA GLU A 177 -17.92 -18.60 -8.72
C GLU A 177 -17.59 -20.05 -8.36
N ILE A 178 -16.92 -20.20 -7.22
CA ILE A 178 -16.51 -21.46 -6.63
C ILE A 178 -16.28 -21.19 -5.14
N GLU A 179 -16.61 -22.12 -4.27
CA GLU A 179 -16.37 -21.96 -2.84
C GLU A 179 -14.87 -21.76 -2.56
N GLY A 180 -14.54 -20.78 -1.71
CA GLY A 180 -13.16 -20.38 -1.40
C GLY A 180 -12.41 -19.70 -2.55
N PHE A 181 -13.09 -19.37 -3.66
CA PHE A 181 -12.55 -18.62 -4.80
C PHE A 181 -11.25 -19.19 -5.37
N LEU A 182 -10.20 -18.37 -5.60
CA LEU A 182 -8.94 -18.86 -6.16
C LEU A 182 -7.85 -18.93 -5.09
N ALA A 183 -7.58 -17.83 -4.39
CA ALA A 183 -6.46 -17.77 -3.46
C ALA A 183 -6.74 -18.60 -2.19
N ASP A 184 -7.93 -18.49 -1.61
CA ASP A 184 -8.29 -19.22 -0.39
C ASP A 184 -8.31 -20.73 -0.64
N ARG A 185 -8.73 -21.20 -1.83
CA ARG A 185 -8.57 -22.62 -2.20
C ARG A 185 -7.12 -23.10 -2.20
N LEU A 186 -6.18 -22.25 -2.62
CA LEU A 186 -4.74 -22.59 -2.61
C LEU A 186 -4.18 -22.56 -1.19
N LEU A 187 -4.60 -21.58 -0.37
CA LEU A 187 -4.22 -21.49 1.03
C LEU A 187 -4.78 -22.66 1.84
N GLU A 188 -6.04 -23.02 1.61
CA GLU A 188 -6.70 -24.13 2.28
C GLU A 188 -6.05 -25.47 1.91
N ALA A 189 -5.68 -25.69 0.64
CA ALA A 189 -4.97 -26.90 0.25
C ALA A 189 -3.64 -27.08 1.01
N LEU A 190 -2.89 -25.99 1.21
CA LEU A 190 -1.67 -25.99 2.01
C LEU A 190 -1.97 -26.23 3.50
N TRP A 191 -3.00 -25.57 4.02
CA TRP A 191 -3.40 -25.68 5.42
C TRP A 191 -3.85 -27.09 5.81
N ARG A 192 -4.66 -27.74 4.96
CA ARG A 192 -5.11 -29.13 5.17
C ARG A 192 -3.94 -30.09 5.29
N GLU A 193 -2.92 -29.93 4.45
CA GLU A 193 -1.70 -30.74 4.53
C GLU A 193 -0.94 -30.49 5.83
N ALA A 194 -0.77 -29.20 6.20
CA ALA A 194 -0.07 -28.83 7.43
C ALA A 194 -0.75 -29.43 8.68
N LEU A 195 -2.09 -29.41 8.75
CA LEU A 195 -2.85 -30.03 9.83
C LEU A 195 -2.57 -31.52 9.97
N TRP A 196 -2.51 -32.26 8.85
CA TRP A 196 -2.17 -33.67 8.87
C TRP A 196 -0.74 -33.92 9.32
N LEU A 197 0.22 -33.10 8.89
CA LEU A 197 1.62 -33.24 9.29
C LEU A 197 1.81 -33.00 10.80
N VAL A 198 1.07 -32.07 11.40
CA VAL A 198 1.07 -31.86 12.87
C VAL A 198 0.31 -32.97 13.59
N HIS A 199 -0.85 -33.38 13.07
CA HIS A 199 -1.65 -34.46 13.64
C HIS A 199 -0.86 -35.77 13.70
N ASP A 200 -0.17 -36.12 12.61
CA ASP A 200 0.59 -37.37 12.48
C ASP A 200 2.02 -37.29 13.10
N ASP A 201 2.32 -36.22 13.84
CA ASP A 201 3.64 -35.98 14.48
C ASP A 201 4.82 -35.99 13.50
N VAL A 202 4.59 -35.59 12.24
CA VAL A 202 5.65 -35.51 11.21
C VAL A 202 6.50 -34.24 11.39
N ALA A 203 5.86 -33.14 11.81
CA ALA A 203 6.51 -31.86 12.08
C ALA A 203 5.71 -31.05 13.11
N THR A 204 6.38 -30.14 13.80
CA THR A 204 5.77 -29.10 14.63
C THR A 204 5.22 -27.95 13.77
N VAL A 205 4.35 -27.10 14.35
CA VAL A 205 3.85 -25.89 13.68
C VAL A 205 5.01 -24.99 13.22
N GLU A 206 6.03 -24.79 14.06
CA GLU A 206 7.19 -23.96 13.74
C GLU A 206 8.02 -24.55 12.59
N GLU A 207 8.26 -25.86 12.56
CA GLU A 207 9.03 -26.50 11.48
C GLU A 207 8.32 -26.37 10.11
N LEU A 208 6.99 -26.43 10.10
CA LEU A 208 6.19 -26.22 8.89
C LEU A 208 6.23 -24.76 8.43
N ASP A 209 6.13 -23.81 9.36
CA ASP A 209 6.29 -22.39 9.07
C ASP A 209 7.70 -22.05 8.57
N ASP A 210 8.73 -22.67 9.15
CA ASP A 210 10.13 -22.57 8.73
C ASP A 210 10.32 -23.04 7.30
N ALA A 211 9.72 -24.19 6.95
CA ALA A 211 9.75 -24.71 5.59
C ALA A 211 9.19 -23.71 4.58
N LEU A 212 8.16 -22.93 4.96
CA LEU A 212 7.56 -21.89 4.12
C LEU A 212 8.39 -20.59 4.09
N ARG A 213 8.71 -20.02 5.25
CA ARG A 213 9.35 -18.69 5.37
C ARG A 213 10.79 -18.68 4.88
N PHE A 214 11.50 -19.81 4.98
CA PHE A 214 12.86 -19.96 4.47
C PHE A 214 12.95 -20.66 3.10
N GLY A 215 11.82 -21.15 2.57
CA GLY A 215 11.75 -21.89 1.31
C GLY A 215 10.90 -21.21 0.24
N PRO A 216 9.76 -21.80 -0.16
CA PRO A 216 8.97 -21.31 -1.29
C PRO A 216 8.25 -19.99 -1.03
N GLY A 217 8.02 -19.58 0.22
CA GLY A 217 7.39 -18.30 0.56
C GLY A 217 8.10 -17.10 -0.04
N LEU A 218 9.44 -17.09 0.00
CA LEU A 218 10.26 -16.04 -0.64
C LEU A 218 10.08 -16.00 -2.17
N ARG A 219 9.85 -17.17 -2.81
CA ARG A 219 9.58 -17.24 -4.26
C ARG A 219 8.17 -16.74 -4.57
N PHE A 220 7.18 -17.16 -3.77
CA PHE A 220 5.77 -16.80 -3.98
C PHE A 220 5.47 -15.32 -3.76
N ALA A 221 6.20 -14.68 -2.85
CA ALA A 221 6.14 -13.24 -2.61
C ALA A 221 6.35 -12.39 -3.89
N GLN A 222 7.18 -12.87 -4.82
CA GLN A 222 7.46 -12.16 -6.07
C GLN A 222 6.86 -12.85 -7.31
N MET A 223 6.71 -14.18 -7.30
CA MET A 223 6.34 -14.96 -8.49
C MET A 223 5.43 -16.16 -8.14
N GLY A 224 4.23 -16.20 -8.73
CA GLY A 224 3.27 -17.29 -8.52
C GLY A 224 3.75 -18.65 -9.06
N THR A 225 3.10 -19.73 -8.61
CA THR A 225 3.48 -21.14 -8.84
C THR A 225 3.83 -21.46 -10.29
N PHE A 226 2.97 -21.10 -11.25
CA PHE A 226 3.18 -21.47 -12.65
C PHE A 226 4.40 -20.79 -13.27
N LEU A 227 4.69 -19.53 -12.94
CA LEU A 227 5.92 -18.88 -13.43
C LEU A 227 7.16 -19.43 -12.73
N THR A 228 7.05 -19.67 -11.43
CA THR A 228 8.07 -20.28 -10.59
C THR A 228 8.48 -21.68 -11.09
N TYR A 229 7.53 -22.47 -11.59
CA TYR A 229 7.80 -23.78 -12.20
C TYR A 229 8.20 -23.69 -13.66
N ARG A 230 7.74 -22.66 -14.41
CA ARG A 230 8.21 -22.41 -15.77
C ARG A 230 9.72 -22.24 -15.79
N ILE A 231 10.29 -21.44 -14.89
CA ILE A 231 11.74 -21.23 -14.81
C ILE A 231 12.48 -22.49 -14.32
N ALA A 232 11.84 -23.31 -13.48
CA ALA A 232 12.40 -24.58 -13.04
C ALA A 232 12.47 -25.62 -14.18
N GLY A 233 11.63 -25.48 -15.21
CA GLY A 233 11.70 -26.27 -16.43
C GLY A 233 12.79 -25.85 -17.43
N GLY A 234 13.62 -24.85 -17.10
CA GLY A 234 14.70 -24.37 -17.97
C GLY A 234 14.20 -23.66 -19.24
N GLU A 235 15.02 -23.63 -20.29
CA GLU A 235 14.71 -22.95 -21.56
C GLU A 235 13.44 -23.53 -22.24
N GLU A 236 13.18 -24.83 -22.07
CA GLU A 236 11.99 -25.51 -22.58
C GLU A 236 10.72 -25.19 -21.76
N GLY A 237 10.88 -24.57 -20.60
CA GLY A 237 9.82 -23.98 -19.79
C GLY A 237 8.84 -24.98 -19.19
N MET A 238 7.59 -24.54 -19.02
CA MET A 238 6.55 -25.30 -18.32
C MET A 238 6.25 -26.67 -18.94
N ARG A 239 6.38 -26.82 -20.27
CA ARG A 239 6.13 -28.11 -20.93
C ARG A 239 7.13 -29.16 -20.47
N HIS A 240 8.40 -28.77 -20.39
CA HIS A 240 9.47 -29.63 -19.89
C HIS A 240 9.27 -29.95 -18.41
N PHE A 241 8.97 -28.92 -17.59
CA PHE A 241 8.67 -29.12 -16.17
C PHE A 241 7.55 -30.15 -15.96
N LEU A 242 6.43 -30.04 -16.69
CA LEU A 242 5.32 -30.99 -16.60
C LEU A 242 5.70 -32.39 -17.12
N ALA A 243 6.49 -32.50 -18.18
CA ALA A 243 6.95 -33.80 -18.66
C ALA A 243 7.87 -34.50 -17.64
N GLN A 244 8.71 -33.73 -16.95
CA GLN A 244 9.68 -34.24 -15.97
C GLN A 244 9.04 -34.57 -14.62
N PHE A 245 8.24 -33.65 -14.06
CA PHE A 245 7.71 -33.74 -12.70
C PHE A 245 6.22 -34.08 -12.64
N GLY A 246 5.47 -33.92 -13.72
CA GLY A 246 4.06 -34.28 -13.79
C GLY A 246 3.77 -35.74 -13.39
N PRO A 247 4.58 -36.74 -13.79
CA PRO A 247 4.39 -38.12 -13.34
C PRO A 247 4.45 -38.32 -11.82
N ALA A 248 5.14 -37.44 -11.08
CA ALA A 248 5.21 -37.53 -9.62
C ALA A 248 3.90 -37.09 -8.93
N LEU A 249 3.00 -36.39 -9.64
CA LEU A 249 1.69 -36.00 -9.09
C LEU A 249 0.75 -37.20 -8.87
N GLU A 250 1.05 -38.37 -9.44
CA GLU A 250 0.33 -39.63 -9.17
C GLU A 250 0.78 -40.29 -7.86
N TRP A 251 1.87 -39.82 -7.25
CA TRP A 251 2.38 -40.39 -6.01
C TRP A 251 1.60 -39.83 -4.81
N PRO A 252 1.32 -40.64 -3.78
CA PRO A 252 0.49 -40.24 -2.64
C PRO A 252 1.29 -39.42 -1.62
N TRP A 253 1.83 -38.28 -2.04
CA TRP A 253 2.66 -37.42 -1.19
C TRP A 253 1.86 -36.58 -0.19
N THR A 254 0.63 -36.19 -0.55
CA THR A 254 -0.17 -35.22 0.22
C THR A 254 -1.61 -35.71 0.45
N LYS A 255 -2.24 -35.22 1.51
CA LYS A 255 -3.62 -35.48 1.96
C LYS A 255 -4.49 -34.22 1.76
N LEU A 256 -4.69 -33.81 0.50
CA LEU A 256 -5.30 -32.51 0.18
C LEU A 256 -6.84 -32.43 0.34
N THR A 257 -7.53 -33.56 0.33
CA THR A 257 -9.01 -33.59 0.24
C THR A 257 -9.72 -33.83 1.57
N ASP A 258 -8.98 -34.09 2.64
CA ASP A 258 -9.53 -34.40 3.97
C ASP A 258 -8.83 -33.56 5.04
N VAL A 259 -9.44 -33.42 6.21
CA VAL A 259 -8.86 -32.76 7.39
C VAL A 259 -8.93 -33.70 8.59
N PRO A 260 -7.93 -33.68 9.50
CA PRO A 260 -8.07 -34.42 10.75
C PRO A 260 -9.25 -33.84 11.54
N GLU A 261 -9.89 -34.68 12.36
CA GLU A 261 -10.86 -34.18 13.34
C GLU A 261 -10.16 -33.19 14.28
N LEU A 262 -10.70 -31.97 14.40
CA LEU A 262 -10.17 -30.95 15.31
C LEU A 262 -10.58 -31.26 16.74
N THR A 263 -10.05 -32.36 17.30
CA THR A 263 -10.31 -32.76 18.68
C THR A 263 -9.76 -31.70 19.66
N PRO A 264 -10.30 -31.60 20.89
CA PRO A 264 -9.77 -30.68 21.89
C PRO A 264 -8.26 -30.82 22.10
N GLU A 265 -7.72 -32.04 22.01
CA GLU A 265 -6.30 -32.33 22.16
C GLU A 265 -5.48 -31.78 20.99
N LEU A 266 -5.93 -31.96 19.75
CA LEU A 266 -5.24 -31.42 18.57
C LEU A 266 -5.27 -29.89 18.56
N VAL A 267 -6.41 -29.30 18.90
CA VAL A 267 -6.57 -27.85 19.00
C VAL A 267 -5.63 -27.28 20.06
N GLU A 268 -5.60 -27.87 21.26
CA GLU A 268 -4.70 -27.43 22.33
C GLU A 268 -3.21 -27.58 21.95
N LYS A 269 -2.86 -28.68 21.26
CA LYS A 269 -1.51 -28.91 20.74
C LYS A 269 -1.07 -27.81 19.78
N ILE A 270 -1.89 -27.51 18.77
CA ILE A 270 -1.59 -26.48 17.77
C ILE A 270 -1.54 -25.10 18.43
N ALA A 271 -2.51 -24.78 19.31
CA ALA A 271 -2.54 -23.51 20.02
C ALA A 271 -1.29 -23.30 20.89
N THR A 272 -0.91 -24.32 21.68
CA THR A 272 0.29 -24.25 22.53
C THR A 272 1.57 -24.07 21.70
N GLN A 273 1.70 -24.78 20.57
CA GLN A 273 2.86 -24.63 19.69
C GLN A 273 2.90 -23.24 19.04
N SER A 274 1.76 -22.74 18.57
CA SER A 274 1.63 -21.39 18.01
C SER A 274 1.98 -20.31 19.04
N ASP A 275 1.51 -20.45 20.28
CA ASP A 275 1.80 -19.50 21.37
C ASP A 275 3.29 -19.53 21.75
N SER A 276 3.92 -20.71 21.75
CA SER A 276 5.36 -20.85 21.98
C SER A 276 6.18 -20.15 20.90
N GLN A 277 5.78 -20.31 19.64
CA GLN A 277 6.46 -19.71 18.47
C GLN A 277 6.36 -18.18 18.47
N ALA A 278 5.33 -17.60 19.10
CA ALA A 278 5.19 -16.16 19.23
C ALA A 278 6.23 -15.52 20.18
N GLU A 279 6.99 -16.33 20.94
CA GLU A 279 8.05 -15.88 21.87
C GLU A 279 7.59 -14.77 22.84
N GLY A 280 6.31 -14.79 23.22
CA GLY A 280 5.72 -13.81 24.14
C GLY A 280 5.39 -12.45 23.53
N LEU A 281 5.55 -12.28 22.20
CA LEU A 281 5.11 -11.08 21.48
C LEU A 281 3.58 -10.98 21.47
N SER A 282 3.08 -9.77 21.64
CA SER A 282 1.66 -9.48 21.46
C SER A 282 1.26 -9.51 19.99
N ILE A 283 -0.04 -9.71 19.72
CA ILE A 283 -0.60 -9.61 18.36
C ILE A 283 -0.25 -8.27 17.70
N ASP A 284 -0.32 -7.16 18.44
CA ASP A 284 0.01 -5.84 17.91
C ASP A 284 1.49 -5.72 17.51
N GLU A 285 2.41 -6.42 18.20
CA GLU A 285 3.83 -6.48 17.83
C GLU A 285 4.06 -7.36 16.60
N LEU A 286 3.43 -8.54 16.55
CA LEU A 286 3.49 -9.43 15.39
C LEU A 286 2.92 -8.77 14.13
N GLU A 287 1.80 -8.05 14.25
CA GLU A 287 1.23 -7.26 13.15
C GLU A 287 2.21 -6.20 12.66
N ARG A 288 2.87 -5.46 13.56
CA ARG A 288 3.87 -4.45 13.16
C ARG A 288 5.06 -5.07 12.45
N ILE A 289 5.57 -6.21 12.95
CA ILE A 289 6.67 -6.94 12.29
C ILE A 289 6.23 -7.39 10.89
N ARG A 290 5.05 -8.00 10.75
CA ARG A 290 4.48 -8.41 9.47
C ARG A 290 4.37 -7.22 8.52
N ASP A 291 3.74 -6.14 8.95
CA ASP A 291 3.45 -4.98 8.11
C ASP A 291 4.73 -4.27 7.65
N ASP A 292 5.73 -4.18 8.53
CA ASP A 292 7.05 -3.62 8.18
C ASP A 292 7.76 -4.44 7.11
N ASN A 293 7.71 -5.77 7.23
CA ASN A 293 8.28 -6.68 6.24
C ASN A 293 7.51 -6.63 4.91
N LEU A 294 6.17 -6.54 4.97
CA LEU A 294 5.33 -6.38 3.77
C LEU A 294 5.63 -5.06 3.06
N VAL A 295 5.79 -3.95 3.79
CA VAL A 295 6.20 -2.66 3.22
C VAL A 295 7.53 -2.79 2.50
N ALA A 296 8.56 -3.35 3.15
CA ALA A 296 9.88 -3.51 2.53
C ALA A 296 9.83 -4.37 1.27
N LEU A 297 9.06 -5.46 1.29
CA LEU A 297 8.85 -6.32 0.13
C LEU A 297 8.16 -5.59 -1.02
N LEU A 298 7.07 -4.86 -0.73
CA LEU A 298 6.34 -4.08 -1.73
C LEU A 298 7.23 -3.01 -2.36
N GLN A 299 8.07 -2.33 -1.57
CA GLN A 299 9.03 -1.36 -2.06
C GLN A 299 10.11 -1.98 -2.95
N ALA A 300 10.63 -3.14 -2.58
CA ALA A 300 11.58 -3.87 -3.41
C ALA A 300 10.95 -4.28 -4.75
N LEU A 301 9.75 -4.85 -4.74
CA LEU A 301 9.00 -5.20 -5.95
C LEU A 301 8.69 -3.98 -6.82
N ARG A 302 8.37 -2.84 -6.18
CA ARG A 302 8.06 -1.57 -6.83
C ARG A 302 9.27 -1.03 -7.58
N ALA A 303 10.46 -1.09 -6.99
CA ALA A 303 11.71 -0.69 -7.64
C ALA A 303 11.99 -1.50 -8.91
N HIS A 304 11.49 -2.73 -8.99
CA HIS A 304 11.59 -3.59 -10.17
C HIS A 304 10.35 -3.59 -11.07
N ARG A 305 9.30 -2.83 -10.73
CA ARG A 305 8.01 -2.76 -11.46
C ARG A 305 7.43 -4.16 -11.72
N TYR A 306 7.42 -5.02 -10.69
CA TYR A 306 7.02 -6.41 -10.82
C TYR A 306 5.94 -6.81 -9.81
N GLY A 307 4.98 -7.64 -10.24
CA GLY A 307 3.92 -8.16 -9.36
C GLY A 307 3.15 -7.07 -8.62
N ALA A 308 3.02 -7.22 -7.30
CA ALA A 308 2.39 -6.23 -6.42
C ALA A 308 3.10 -4.86 -6.42
N GLY A 309 4.39 -4.83 -6.74
CA GLY A 309 5.16 -3.59 -6.85
C GLY A 309 4.78 -2.71 -8.04
N ASP A 310 4.36 -3.31 -9.16
CA ASP A 310 3.85 -2.55 -10.31
C ASP A 310 2.52 -1.85 -9.95
N VAL A 311 1.66 -2.55 -9.20
CA VAL A 311 0.40 -1.99 -8.68
C VAL A 311 0.67 -0.80 -7.76
N LEU A 312 1.63 -0.93 -6.83
CA LEU A 312 2.06 0.17 -5.97
C LEU A 312 2.59 1.34 -6.79
N ALA A 313 3.51 1.11 -7.73
CA ALA A 313 4.10 2.19 -8.53
C ALA A 313 3.06 2.94 -9.40
N GLN A 314 2.07 2.23 -9.95
CA GLN A 314 0.94 2.87 -10.65
C GLN A 314 0.03 3.66 -9.72
N HIS A 315 -0.17 3.16 -8.49
CA HIS A 315 -0.92 3.86 -7.48
C HIS A 315 -0.23 5.15 -7.03
N GLU A 316 1.07 5.12 -6.74
CA GLU A 316 1.86 6.31 -6.41
C GLU A 316 1.78 7.37 -7.49
N ALA A 317 1.94 6.99 -8.77
CA ALA A 317 1.84 7.92 -9.89
C ALA A 317 0.48 8.63 -9.91
N ARG A 318 -0.62 7.91 -9.62
CA ARG A 318 -1.95 8.51 -9.52
C ARG A 318 -2.11 9.44 -8.33
N LEU A 319 -1.56 9.09 -7.16
CA LEU A 319 -1.59 9.95 -5.99
C LEU A 319 -0.83 11.26 -6.22
N PHE A 320 0.36 11.19 -6.80
CA PHE A 320 1.11 12.39 -7.20
C PHE A 320 0.34 13.24 -8.21
N ALA A 321 -0.30 12.62 -9.20
CA ALA A 321 -1.12 13.33 -10.18
C ALA A 321 -2.36 13.99 -9.54
N ALA A 322 -3.02 13.30 -8.60
CA ALA A 322 -4.24 13.75 -7.95
C ALA A 322 -4.00 14.86 -6.92
N ALA A 323 -2.85 14.87 -6.24
CA ALA A 323 -2.49 15.90 -5.28
C ALA A 323 -2.47 17.30 -5.92
N GLY A 324 -2.26 17.38 -7.23
CA GLY A 324 -2.11 18.64 -7.96
C GLY A 324 -0.89 19.43 -7.49
N ALA A 325 -0.61 20.53 -8.18
CA ALA A 325 0.40 21.48 -7.76
C ALA A 325 -0.24 22.87 -7.79
N ASP A 326 -0.37 23.51 -6.63
CA ASP A 326 -0.71 24.93 -6.57
C ASP A 326 0.50 25.72 -7.09
N ARG A 327 0.46 26.00 -8.39
CA ARG A 327 1.48 26.74 -9.13
C ARG A 327 1.08 28.20 -9.30
N THR A 328 0.11 28.69 -8.54
CA THR A 328 -0.26 30.11 -8.64
C THR A 328 0.94 30.98 -8.24
N PRO A 329 1.15 32.15 -8.87
CA PRO A 329 2.24 33.04 -8.47
C PRO A 329 2.20 33.41 -6.98
N ALA A 330 1.02 33.43 -6.37
CA ALA A 330 0.86 33.63 -4.93
C ALA A 330 1.45 32.47 -4.10
N ALA A 331 1.23 31.22 -4.52
CA ALA A 331 1.77 30.05 -3.84
C ALA A 331 3.30 29.94 -3.97
N LEU A 332 3.85 30.40 -5.11
CA LEU A 332 5.28 30.41 -5.42
C LEU A 332 6.07 31.57 -4.76
N ARG A 333 5.40 32.54 -4.12
CA ARG A 333 6.06 33.70 -3.46
C ARG A 333 6.53 33.40 -2.03
N ARG A 334 6.86 32.15 -1.74
CA ARG A 334 7.35 31.66 -0.44
C ARG A 334 8.15 30.38 -0.64
N PRO A 335 9.05 30.00 0.30
CA PRO A 335 9.64 28.68 0.29
C PRO A 335 8.56 27.60 0.22
N LEU A 336 8.71 26.68 -0.73
CA LEU A 336 7.70 25.70 -1.09
C LEU A 336 7.72 24.57 -0.09
N HIS A 337 6.58 24.32 0.55
CA HIS A 337 6.41 23.17 1.44
C HIS A 337 5.90 21.99 0.61
N LEU A 338 6.83 21.13 0.15
CA LEU A 338 6.54 20.06 -0.81
C LEU A 338 6.83 18.65 -0.29
N TYR A 339 7.45 18.52 0.88
CA TYR A 339 7.85 17.23 1.42
C TYR A 339 7.73 17.20 2.94
N GLU A 340 7.03 16.18 3.44
CA GLU A 340 6.91 15.84 4.85
C GLU A 340 7.20 14.35 5.02
N THR A 341 7.79 13.96 6.14
CA THR A 341 8.05 12.55 6.47
C THR A 341 8.12 12.34 7.99
N VAL A 342 8.20 11.09 8.44
CA VAL A 342 8.59 10.73 9.81
C VAL A 342 9.92 9.99 9.76
N VAL A 343 10.81 10.22 10.72
CA VAL A 343 12.04 9.44 10.84
C VAL A 343 11.71 8.00 11.17
N HIS A 344 12.06 7.09 10.28
CA HIS A 344 11.81 5.66 10.48
C HIS A 344 12.88 5.02 11.38
N PRO A 345 12.51 3.98 12.16
CA PRO A 345 13.47 3.26 13.01
C PRO A 345 14.64 2.62 12.24
N ASP A 346 14.48 2.29 10.96
CA ASP A 346 15.55 1.76 10.10
C ASP A 346 16.45 2.86 9.50
N TRP A 347 16.18 4.14 9.80
CA TRP A 347 16.98 5.26 9.35
C TRP A 347 17.96 5.78 10.40
N VAL A 348 17.82 5.29 11.64
CA VAL A 348 18.67 5.70 12.76
C VAL A 348 19.84 4.74 12.97
N ASP A 349 20.94 5.27 13.47
CA ASP A 349 22.10 4.48 13.88
C ASP A 349 21.89 3.81 15.26
N TYR A 350 22.93 3.15 15.75
CA TYR A 350 22.95 2.53 17.08
C TYR A 350 22.83 3.54 18.24
N ASN A 351 22.97 4.85 17.97
CA ASN A 351 22.72 5.91 18.96
C ASN A 351 21.26 6.38 18.94
N GLY A 352 20.43 5.88 18.01
CA GLY A 352 19.05 6.31 17.83
C GLY A 352 18.91 7.61 17.03
N HIS A 353 19.97 8.07 16.36
CA HIS A 353 19.96 9.29 15.57
C HIS A 353 19.97 9.00 14.07
N LEU A 354 19.29 9.86 13.30
CA LEU A 354 19.23 9.78 11.85
C LEU A 354 20.64 9.69 11.26
N THR A 355 20.89 8.68 10.42
CA THR A 355 22.19 8.51 9.78
C THR A 355 22.48 9.63 8.77
N GLU A 356 23.75 9.98 8.59
CA GLU A 356 24.20 11.04 7.66
C GLU A 356 23.61 10.87 6.24
N ALA A 357 23.66 9.66 5.69
CA ALA A 357 23.07 9.34 4.39
C ALA A 357 21.55 9.57 4.31
N ARG A 358 20.82 9.41 5.43
CA ARG A 358 19.36 9.58 5.46
C ARG A 358 18.94 11.05 5.48
N TYR A 359 19.76 11.96 5.99
CA TYR A 359 19.54 13.40 5.75
C TYR A 359 19.57 13.71 4.26
N LEU A 360 20.60 13.25 3.54
CA LEU A 360 20.69 13.48 2.10
C LEU A 360 19.54 12.81 1.34
N HIS A 361 19.14 11.61 1.74
CA HIS A 361 17.96 10.95 1.17
C HIS A 361 16.71 11.83 1.28
N ILE A 362 16.41 12.36 2.47
CA ILE A 362 15.26 13.26 2.69
C ILE A 362 15.34 14.51 1.79
N PHE A 363 16.52 15.10 1.64
CA PHE A 363 16.69 16.25 0.75
C PHE A 363 16.60 15.90 -0.73
N ALA A 364 17.03 14.69 -1.13
CA ALA A 364 16.84 14.19 -2.49
C ALA A 364 15.35 13.99 -2.79
N GLU A 365 14.58 13.46 -1.83
CA GLU A 365 13.12 13.33 -1.98
C GLU A 365 12.42 14.69 -2.07
N ALA A 366 12.87 15.69 -1.30
CA ALA A 366 12.39 17.06 -1.42
C ALA A 366 12.76 17.74 -2.76
N THR A 367 13.91 17.35 -3.34
CA THR A 367 14.31 17.76 -4.69
C THR A 367 13.39 17.17 -5.73
N ASP A 368 13.13 15.87 -5.67
CA ASP A 368 12.23 15.18 -6.57
C ASP A 368 10.79 15.70 -6.43
N ALA A 369 10.36 16.05 -5.20
CA ALA A 369 9.08 16.70 -4.97
C ALA A 369 8.99 18.06 -5.68
N PHE A 370 10.06 18.86 -5.66
CA PHE A 370 10.13 20.09 -6.44
C PHE A 370 10.10 19.83 -7.95
N LEU A 371 10.90 18.90 -8.45
CA LEU A 371 10.94 18.55 -9.87
C LEU A 371 9.55 18.09 -10.37
N ARG A 372 8.86 17.23 -9.62
CA ARG A 372 7.46 16.87 -9.90
C ARG A 372 6.53 18.09 -9.86
N HIS A 373 6.70 18.97 -8.87
CA HIS A 373 5.90 20.19 -8.75
C HIS A 373 6.01 21.07 -10.00
N VAL A 374 7.22 21.25 -10.56
CA VAL A 374 7.40 22.02 -11.81
C VAL A 374 7.08 21.22 -13.08
N GLY A 375 6.84 19.91 -12.98
CA GLY A 375 6.32 19.08 -14.08
C GLY A 375 7.34 18.16 -14.74
N LEU A 376 8.40 17.77 -14.02
CA LEU A 376 9.20 16.59 -14.36
C LEU A 376 8.42 15.36 -13.88
N ASP A 377 7.48 14.92 -14.68
CA ASP A 377 6.60 13.78 -14.44
C ASP A 377 6.99 12.57 -15.29
N ALA A 378 6.17 11.52 -15.27
CA ALA A 378 6.43 10.30 -16.02
C ALA A 378 6.48 10.53 -17.55
N ASP A 379 5.68 11.47 -18.08
CA ASP A 379 5.67 11.78 -19.51
C ASP A 379 6.94 12.54 -19.90
N TYR A 380 7.40 13.46 -19.06
CA TYR A 380 8.68 14.16 -19.25
C TYR A 380 9.86 13.18 -19.27
N LEU A 381 9.90 12.24 -18.32
CA LEU A 381 10.92 11.19 -18.24
C LEU A 381 10.88 10.27 -19.47
N ALA A 382 9.68 9.86 -19.90
CA ALA A 382 9.49 9.03 -21.09
C ALA A 382 9.94 9.75 -22.38
N GLY A 383 9.92 11.07 -22.40
CA GLY A 383 10.47 11.90 -23.47
C GLY A 383 11.99 11.88 -23.59
N GLY A 384 12.71 11.20 -22.70
CA GLY A 384 14.18 11.12 -22.73
C GLY A 384 14.87 12.29 -22.04
N HIS A 385 14.19 12.96 -21.11
CA HIS A 385 14.70 14.12 -20.40
C HIS A 385 14.68 13.90 -18.89
N SER A 386 15.69 14.38 -18.17
CA SER A 386 15.79 14.24 -16.72
C SER A 386 16.63 15.37 -16.10
N ALA A 387 16.79 15.38 -14.79
CA ALA A 387 17.68 16.30 -14.07
C ALA A 387 18.49 15.53 -13.04
N TYR A 388 19.80 15.77 -12.98
CA TYR A 388 20.70 15.10 -12.05
C TYR A 388 21.34 16.11 -11.09
N THR A 389 21.38 15.77 -9.81
CA THR A 389 22.16 16.52 -8.82
C THR A 389 23.65 16.29 -9.09
N VAL A 390 24.38 17.38 -9.38
CA VAL A 390 25.82 17.36 -9.68
C VAL A 390 26.67 17.89 -8.53
N GLU A 391 26.08 18.64 -7.60
CA GLU A 391 26.74 19.11 -6.38
C GLU A 391 25.72 19.19 -5.24
N THR A 392 26.17 18.80 -4.06
CA THR A 392 25.39 18.86 -2.82
C THR A 392 26.27 19.43 -1.72
N HIS A 393 25.73 20.38 -0.95
CA HIS A 393 26.30 20.82 0.32
C HIS A 393 25.28 20.61 1.45
N LEU A 394 25.60 19.74 2.40
CA LEU A 394 24.73 19.35 3.50
C LEU A 394 25.28 19.88 4.83
N ARG A 395 24.43 20.54 5.62
CA ARG A 395 24.73 20.97 6.99
C ARG A 395 23.83 20.23 7.97
N HIS A 396 24.43 19.45 8.86
CA HIS A 396 23.75 18.90 10.03
C HIS A 396 23.80 19.93 11.16
N LEU A 397 22.64 20.39 11.63
CA LEU A 397 22.57 21.43 12.67
C LEU A 397 22.15 20.84 14.01
N ARG A 398 21.29 19.83 14.01
CA ARG A 398 20.79 19.14 15.20
C ARG A 398 20.64 17.64 14.92
N GLU A 399 20.76 16.85 15.97
CA GLU A 399 20.42 15.43 15.95
C GLU A 399 18.91 15.26 15.83
N VAL A 400 18.48 14.18 15.19
CA VAL A 400 17.06 13.86 14.93
C VAL A 400 16.86 12.39 15.26
N ALA A 401 15.91 12.09 16.16
CA ALA A 401 15.63 10.72 16.56
C ALA A 401 14.41 10.13 15.82
N ALA A 402 14.23 8.82 15.90
CA ALA A 402 12.98 8.17 15.53
C ALA A 402 12.05 8.06 16.75
N PRO A 403 10.72 8.23 16.60
CA PRO A 403 9.99 8.76 15.45
C PRO A 403 9.75 10.28 15.58
N GLU A 404 10.42 11.08 14.75
CA GLU A 404 10.18 12.52 14.68
C GLU A 404 9.53 12.95 13.36
N PRO A 405 8.48 13.79 13.39
CA PRO A 405 7.87 14.34 12.18
C PRO A 405 8.72 15.51 11.63
N LEU A 406 9.02 15.43 10.34
CA LEU A 406 9.87 16.35 9.61
C LEU A 406 9.11 16.98 8.44
N GLU A 407 9.40 18.26 8.19
CA GLU A 407 9.01 18.98 6.97
C GLU A 407 10.26 19.52 6.27
N VAL A 408 10.21 19.60 4.94
CA VAL A 408 11.25 20.23 4.13
C VAL A 408 10.65 21.34 3.28
N ARG A 409 11.19 22.55 3.43
CA ARG A 409 10.89 23.69 2.58
C ARG A 409 11.96 23.88 1.52
N THR A 410 11.55 24.06 0.27
CA THR A 410 12.43 24.21 -0.89
C THR A 410 12.36 25.64 -1.43
N GLN A 411 13.51 26.28 -1.61
CA GLN A 411 13.65 27.58 -2.26
C GLN A 411 14.56 27.44 -3.49
N VAL A 412 14.11 27.95 -4.64
CA VAL A 412 14.95 28.10 -5.83
C VAL A 412 15.89 29.29 -5.63
N LEU A 413 17.19 29.05 -5.57
CA LEU A 413 18.20 30.12 -5.49
C LEU A 413 18.55 30.69 -6.86
N GLY A 414 18.32 29.92 -7.92
CA GLY A 414 18.51 30.35 -9.30
C GLY A 414 18.30 29.23 -10.31
N ALA A 415 18.11 29.62 -11.56
CA ALA A 415 18.07 28.69 -12.69
C ALA A 415 18.60 29.37 -13.94
N ASP A 416 19.13 28.59 -14.88
CA ASP A 416 19.50 29.05 -16.22
C ASP A 416 19.02 28.07 -17.30
N GLU A 417 19.59 28.15 -18.51
CA GLU A 417 19.21 27.31 -19.65
C GLU A 417 19.17 25.81 -19.35
N LYS A 418 19.97 25.31 -18.40
CA LYS A 418 20.10 23.87 -18.09
C LYS A 418 20.41 23.55 -16.63
N ARG A 419 20.67 24.55 -15.79
CA ARG A 419 20.98 24.36 -14.37
C ARG A 419 19.85 24.87 -13.51
N LEU A 420 19.67 24.21 -12.37
CA LEU A 420 18.73 24.59 -11.33
C LEU A 420 19.44 24.52 -9.98
N HIS A 421 19.31 25.56 -9.18
CA HIS A 421 19.93 25.69 -7.87
C HIS A 421 18.86 25.74 -6.80
N LEU A 422 18.81 24.71 -5.94
CA LEU A 422 17.83 24.57 -4.87
C LEU A 422 18.49 24.69 -3.51
N PHE A 423 17.75 25.25 -2.55
CA PHE A 423 18.08 25.24 -1.14
C PHE A 423 16.92 24.64 -0.35
N HIS A 424 17.24 23.69 0.51
CA HIS A 424 16.30 22.97 1.33
C HIS A 424 16.54 23.26 2.81
N VAL A 425 15.45 23.47 3.54
CA VAL A 425 15.44 23.64 4.99
C VAL A 425 14.60 22.52 5.58
N MET A 426 15.22 21.64 6.36
CA MET A 426 14.53 20.59 7.11
C MET A 426 14.24 21.07 8.53
N SER A 427 12.97 20.98 8.94
CA SER A 427 12.49 21.43 10.23
C SER A 427 11.66 20.36 10.93
N HIS A 428 11.65 20.37 12.27
CA HIS A 428 10.74 19.54 13.05
C HIS A 428 9.32 20.15 13.00
N VAL A 429 8.33 19.36 12.58
CA VAL A 429 6.95 19.84 12.30
C VAL A 429 6.31 20.51 13.52
N ARG A 430 6.61 20.03 14.73
CA ARG A 430 5.94 20.50 15.96
C ARG A 430 6.63 21.70 16.60
N THR A 431 7.97 21.78 16.53
CA THR A 431 8.73 22.84 17.22
C THR A 431 9.16 23.95 16.26
N GLY A 432 9.20 23.68 14.95
CA GLY A 432 9.73 24.59 13.93
C GLY A 432 11.25 24.72 13.95
N ASP A 433 11.96 23.96 14.79
CA ASP A 433 13.41 23.99 14.86
C ASP A 433 14.02 23.57 13.53
N THR A 434 15.01 24.32 13.03
CA THR A 434 15.80 23.90 11.87
C THR A 434 16.78 22.82 12.28
N LEU A 435 16.70 21.67 11.62
CA LEU A 435 17.46 20.47 11.95
C LEU A 435 18.66 20.26 11.00
N ALA A 436 18.45 20.53 9.71
CA ALA A 436 19.50 20.47 8.70
C ALA A 436 19.14 21.37 7.50
N THR A 437 20.14 21.68 6.69
CA THR A 437 19.94 22.37 5.40
C THR A 437 20.75 21.68 4.31
N ALA A 438 20.24 21.65 3.08
CA ALA A 438 20.98 21.18 1.92
C ALA A 438 20.87 22.15 0.75
N GLU A 439 21.97 22.35 0.03
CA GLU A 439 22.05 23.11 -1.19
C GLU A 439 22.38 22.16 -2.34
N HIS A 440 21.53 22.12 -3.38
CA HIS A 440 21.63 21.20 -4.50
C HIS A 440 21.77 21.96 -5.81
N LEU A 441 22.82 21.67 -6.56
CA LEU A 441 22.95 22.08 -7.95
C LEU A 441 22.54 20.92 -8.85
N LEU A 442 21.53 21.14 -9.67
CA LEU A 442 21.02 20.19 -10.65
C LEU A 442 21.40 20.60 -12.07
N LEU A 443 21.56 19.59 -12.92
CA LEU A 443 21.81 19.73 -14.36
C LEU A 443 20.75 18.95 -15.13
N HIS A 444 20.06 19.63 -16.03
CA HIS A 444 19.13 19.02 -16.98
C HIS A 444 19.90 18.22 -18.04
N VAL A 445 19.40 17.03 -18.35
CA VAL A 445 20.06 16.06 -19.21
C VAL A 445 19.11 15.48 -20.27
N ASP A 446 19.69 15.21 -21.44
CA ASP A 446 19.11 14.30 -22.43
C ASP A 446 19.64 12.90 -22.13
N THR A 447 18.75 11.98 -21.77
CA THR A 447 19.11 10.64 -21.30
C THR A 447 19.54 9.74 -22.45
N ALA A 448 19.06 9.99 -23.67
CA ALA A 448 19.50 9.26 -24.86
C ALA A 448 20.90 9.70 -25.31
N ALA A 449 21.18 11.00 -25.24
CA ALA A 449 22.49 11.56 -25.58
C ALA A 449 23.51 11.46 -24.43
N GLY A 450 23.06 11.16 -23.20
CA GLY A 450 23.90 11.02 -22.01
C GLY A 450 24.65 12.30 -21.63
N ARG A 451 24.07 13.48 -21.91
CA ARG A 451 24.74 14.77 -21.70
C ARG A 451 23.78 15.87 -21.28
N ALA A 452 24.34 16.94 -20.72
CA ALA A 452 23.60 18.14 -20.38
C ALA A 452 22.91 18.77 -21.60
N SER A 453 21.67 19.17 -21.43
CA SER A 453 20.84 19.80 -22.47
C SER A 453 19.98 20.90 -21.85
N PRO A 454 19.52 21.89 -22.65
CA PRO A 454 18.58 22.88 -22.15
C PRO A 454 17.27 22.25 -21.64
N TRP A 455 16.61 22.90 -20.68
CA TRP A 455 15.27 22.52 -20.24
C TRP A 455 14.28 22.51 -21.42
N VAL A 456 13.29 21.61 -21.37
CA VAL A 456 12.25 21.48 -22.41
C VAL A 456 10.92 22.03 -21.90
N GLU A 457 10.14 22.67 -22.76
CA GLU A 457 8.81 23.17 -22.39
C GLU A 457 7.83 22.01 -22.10
N PRO A 458 6.88 22.17 -21.16
CA PRO A 458 6.60 23.38 -20.37
C PRO A 458 7.47 23.54 -19.11
N LEU A 459 8.41 22.62 -18.85
CA LEU A 459 9.23 22.62 -17.62
C LEU A 459 10.17 23.83 -17.57
N ALA A 460 10.76 24.21 -18.72
CA ALA A 460 11.64 25.36 -18.85
C ALA A 460 10.98 26.65 -18.34
N GLY A 461 9.77 26.98 -18.80
CA GLY A 461 9.04 28.17 -18.35
C GLY A 461 8.73 28.15 -16.85
N ARG A 462 8.35 26.99 -16.31
CA ARG A 462 8.00 26.85 -14.88
C ARG A 462 9.20 26.96 -13.95
N VAL A 463 10.35 26.40 -14.35
CA VAL A 463 11.61 26.57 -13.63
C VAL A 463 12.04 28.03 -13.62
N ALA A 464 11.94 28.71 -14.75
CA ALA A 464 12.27 30.14 -14.86
C ALA A 464 11.33 31.01 -14.01
N GLU A 465 10.02 30.73 -14.01
CA GLU A 465 9.04 31.43 -13.18
C GLU A 465 9.33 31.27 -11.68
N ALA A 466 9.56 30.02 -11.22
CA ALA A 466 9.88 29.75 -9.82
C ALA A 466 11.17 30.48 -9.40
N ALA A 467 12.22 30.46 -10.24
CA ALA A 467 13.46 31.19 -9.98
C ALA A 467 13.24 32.71 -9.91
N ALA A 468 12.45 33.28 -10.82
CA ALA A 468 12.15 34.72 -10.84
C ALA A 468 11.39 35.16 -9.59
N LEU A 469 10.39 34.39 -9.15
CA LEU A 469 9.61 34.72 -7.94
C LEU A 469 10.43 34.53 -6.67
N HIS A 470 11.26 33.50 -6.59
CA HIS A 470 12.08 33.23 -5.41
C HIS A 470 13.30 34.16 -5.30
N ALA A 471 13.73 34.80 -6.39
CA ALA A 471 14.75 35.84 -6.33
C ALA A 471 14.32 37.07 -5.51
N GLU A 472 13.02 37.25 -5.27
CA GLU A 472 12.48 38.29 -4.38
C GLU A 472 12.52 37.90 -2.89
N LEU A 473 12.80 36.64 -2.56
CA LEU A 473 12.86 36.14 -1.19
C LEU A 473 14.23 36.40 -0.55
N PRO A 474 14.31 36.52 0.79
CA PRO A 474 15.59 36.55 1.49
C PRO A 474 16.44 35.32 1.16
N VAL A 475 17.75 35.52 1.07
CA VAL A 475 18.71 34.41 0.91
C VAL A 475 18.72 33.59 2.21
N PRO A 476 18.50 32.26 2.15
CA PRO A 476 18.51 31.40 3.34
C PRO A 476 19.86 31.39 4.08
N ASP A 477 19.83 31.21 5.41
CA ASP A 477 21.07 30.97 6.16
C ASP A 477 21.74 29.68 5.67
N GLY A 478 23.00 29.78 5.28
CA GLY A 478 23.81 28.64 4.84
C GLY A 478 23.99 28.53 3.33
N ALA A 479 23.21 29.25 2.53
CA ALA A 479 23.38 29.28 1.08
C ALA A 479 24.79 29.79 0.72
N GLY A 480 25.47 29.08 -0.19
CA GLY A 480 26.84 29.37 -0.62
C GLY A 480 27.92 29.08 0.42
N ARG A 481 27.62 28.40 1.54
CA ARG A 481 28.66 27.94 2.48
C ARG A 481 29.42 26.76 1.90
N ALA A 482 30.68 26.63 2.31
CA ALA A 482 31.51 25.47 2.01
C ALA A 482 31.98 24.80 3.31
N VAL A 483 32.38 23.53 3.21
CA VAL A 483 33.03 22.82 4.31
C VAL A 483 34.28 23.60 4.74
N VAL A 484 34.36 23.89 6.03
CA VAL A 484 35.46 24.69 6.60
C VAL A 484 36.79 24.01 6.30
N ARG A 485 37.71 24.77 5.70
CA ARG A 485 39.10 24.33 5.57
C ARG A 485 39.77 24.43 6.94
N LEU A 486 40.22 23.31 7.48
CA LEU A 486 40.97 23.29 8.74
C LEU A 486 42.36 23.92 8.51
N GLY A 487 42.70 24.93 9.30
CA GLY A 487 44.01 25.59 9.26
C GLY A 487 44.18 26.72 8.23
N ALA A 488 43.09 27.30 7.74
CA ALA A 488 43.11 28.53 6.92
C ALA A 488 43.07 29.80 7.77
#